data_AF-A0A090RIF2-F1
#
_entry.id   AF-A0A090RIF2-F1
#
_cell.length_a   1.000
_cell.length_b   1.000
_cell.length_c   1.000
_cell.angle_alpha   90.00
_cell.angle_beta   90.00
_cell.angle_gamma   90.00
#
_symmetry.space_group_name_H-M   'P 1'
#
loop_
_entity.id
_entity.type
_entity.pdbx_description
1 polymer ?
#
loop_
_entity_poly.entity_id
_entity_poly.type
_entity_poly.pdbx_seq_one_letter_code
_entity_poly.pdbx_strand_id
1 'polypeptide(L)' 'MQLDGFTLEPSVIEKLQRSLPEALDNMRLNGHPPILLVMPQLRPLLARYARICSRGLQVLSFNEIPDNRSVSVVGHLG' A
#
# COMPACT_ATOMS: atom_id res chain seq x y z
N MET A 1 -15.48 -2.31 -16.94
CA MET A 1 -15.04 -2.37 -15.54
C MET A 1 -14.76 -3.82 -15.20
N GLN A 2 -13.52 -4.27 -15.36
CA GLN A 2 -13.13 -5.60 -14.92
C GLN A 2 -11.67 -5.50 -14.50
N LEU A 3 -11.44 -5.44 -13.19
CA LEU A 3 -10.12 -5.68 -12.61
C LEU A 3 -10.01 -7.20 -12.52
N ASP A 4 -9.79 -7.82 -13.68
CA ASP A 4 -9.56 -9.25 -13.80
C ASP A 4 -8.31 -9.63 -12.99
N GLY A 5 -8.50 -10.52 -12.02
CA GLY A 5 -7.52 -11.59 -11.81
C GLY A 5 -6.40 -11.40 -10.77
N PHE A 6 -6.50 -10.49 -9.80
CA PHE A 6 -5.66 -10.63 -8.60
C PHE A 6 -6.40 -11.40 -7.49
N THR A 7 -6.35 -12.73 -7.58
CA THR A 7 -6.68 -13.59 -6.44
C THR A 7 -5.49 -13.54 -5.49
N LEU A 8 -5.63 -12.79 -4.40
CA LEU A 8 -4.68 -12.84 -3.30
C LEU A 8 -4.98 -14.11 -2.49
N GLU A 9 -3.94 -14.89 -2.23
CA GLU A 9 -4.05 -16.04 -1.35
C GLU A 9 -4.50 -15.61 0.06
N PRO A 10 -5.31 -16.41 0.78
CA PRO A 10 -5.82 -16.08 2.10
C PRO A 10 -4.72 -15.67 3.09
N SER A 11 -3.59 -16.38 3.06
CA SER A 11 -2.42 -16.08 3.90
C SER A 11 -1.80 -14.71 3.60
N VAL A 12 -1.83 -14.26 2.34
CA VAL A 12 -1.34 -12.93 1.95
C VAL A 12 -2.31 -11.85 2.42
N ILE A 13 -3.62 -12.10 2.34
CA ILE A 13 -4.65 -11.19 2.85
C ILE A 13 -4.47 -11.00 4.36
N GLU A 14 -4.30 -12.07 5.14
CA GLU A 14 -4.06 -11.99 6.58
C GLU A 14 -2.79 -11.20 6.91
N LYS A 15 -1.72 -11.42 6.14
CA LYS A 15 -0.47 -10.67 6.30
C LYS A 15 -0.66 -9.18 6.01
N LEU A 16 -1.34 -8.84 4.92
CA LEU A 16 -1.68 -7.45 4.59
C LEU A 16 -2.52 -6.81 5.69
N GLN A 17 -3.50 -7.54 6.24
CA GLN A 17 -4.35 -7.04 7.31
C GLN A 17 -3.57 -6.70 8.58
N ARG A 18 -2.46 -7.38 8.87
CA ARG A 18 -1.58 -7.08 10.03
C ARG A 18 -0.52 -6.05 9.70
N SER A 19 0.18 -6.20 8.57
CA SER A 19 1.29 -5.33 8.19
C SER A 19 0.87 -3.93 7.74
N LEU A 20 -0.33 -3.74 7.16
CA LEU A 20 -0.78 -2.40 6.74
C LEU A 20 -1.00 -1.45 7.94
N PRO A 21 -1.72 -1.86 9.01
CA PRO A 21 -1.80 -1.08 10.25
C PRO A 21 -0.44 -0.84 10.89
N GLU A 22 0.41 -1.86 10.96
CA GLU A 22 1.76 -1.74 11.54
C GLU A 22 2.62 -0.74 10.76
N ALA A 23 2.58 -0.78 9.43
CA ALA A 23 3.28 0.18 8.58
C ALA A 23 2.72 1.59 8.77
N LEU A 24 1.39 1.75 8.80
CA LEU A 24 0.75 3.03 9.08
C LEU A 24 1.21 3.61 10.43
N ASP A 25 1.24 2.78 11.48
CA ASP A 25 1.67 3.20 12.81
C ASP A 25 3.15 3.58 12.83
N ASN A 26 4.03 2.74 12.27
CA ASN A 26 5.45 3.04 12.14
C ASN A 26 5.71 4.35 11.39
N MET A 27 4.98 4.62 10.30
CA MET A 27 5.12 5.87 9.56
C MET A 27 4.69 7.07 10.41
N ARG A 28 3.57 6.95 11.14
CA ARG A 28 3.11 7.99 12.07
C ARG A 28 4.10 8.24 13.21
N LEU A 29 4.63 7.18 13.81
CA LEU A 29 5.61 7.25 14.90
C LEU A 29 6.91 7.93 14.43
N ASN A 30 7.36 7.63 13.21
CA ASN A 30 8.53 8.25 12.61
C ASN A 30 8.25 9.63 12.00
N GLY A 31 7.03 10.19 12.13
CA GLY A 31 6.66 11.49 11.56
C GLY A 31 6.60 11.53 10.03
N HIS A 32 6.55 10.37 9.36
CA HIS A 32 6.45 10.27 7.91
C HIS A 32 4.99 10.26 7.45
N PRO A 33 4.67 10.84 6.27
CA PRO A 33 3.34 10.75 5.71
C PRO A 33 3.04 9.28 5.35
N PRO A 34 1.90 8.71 5.81
CA PRO A 34 1.59 7.31 5.58
C PRO A 34 1.15 7.08 4.13
N ILE A 35 2.14 6.90 3.26
CA ILE A 35 1.98 6.69 1.82
C ILE A 35 2.62 5.34 1.45
N LEU A 36 1.80 4.43 0.93
CA LEU A 36 2.24 3.17 0.35
C LEU A 36 2.37 3.32 -1.16
N LEU A 37 3.56 3.02 -1.67
CA LEU A 37 3.83 3.04 -3.09
C LEU A 37 3.64 1.67 -3.73
N VAL A 38 2.91 1.63 -4.85
CA VAL A 38 2.55 0.36 -5.48
C VAL A 38 2.62 0.45 -7.01
N MET A 39 2.72 -0.71 -7.67
CA MET A 39 2.61 -0.77 -9.12
C MET A 39 1.22 -0.29 -9.58
N PRO A 40 1.09 0.45 -10.70
CA PRO A 40 -0.20 1.00 -11.16
C PRO A 40 -1.31 -0.04 -11.28
N GLN A 41 -0.96 -1.25 -11.73
CA GLN A 41 -1.88 -2.38 -11.86
C GLN A 41 -2.42 -2.92 -10.52
N LEU A 42 -1.65 -2.82 -9.44
CA LEU A 42 -2.04 -3.28 -8.09
C LEU A 42 -2.75 -2.20 -7.27
N ARG A 43 -2.68 -0.95 -7.72
CA ARG A 43 -3.23 0.22 -7.03
C ARG A 43 -4.68 0.04 -6.57
N PRO A 44 -5.66 -0.34 -7.41
CA PRO A 44 -7.05 -0.40 -6.98
C PRO A 44 -7.30 -1.48 -5.92
N LEU A 45 -6.55 -2.59 -5.99
CA LEU A 45 -6.64 -3.68 -5.02
C LEU A 45 -6.10 -3.21 -3.66
N LEU A 46 -4.85 -2.77 -3.62
CA LEU A 46 -4.19 -2.35 -2.39
C LEU A 46 -4.84 -1.11 -1.78
N ALA A 47 -5.32 -0.15 -2.58
CA ALA A 47 -6.07 1.00 -2.09
C ALA A 47 -7.37 0.59 -1.38
N ARG A 48 -8.03 -0.48 -1.82
CA ARG A 48 -9.23 -1.01 -1.15
C ARG A 48 -8.85 -1.63 0.19
N TYR A 49 -7.84 -2.49 0.24
CA TYR A 49 -7.38 -3.12 1.49
C TYR A 49 -6.83 -2.10 2.49
N ALA A 50 -5.96 -1.18 2.06
CA ALA A 50 -5.46 -0.10 2.90
C ALA A 50 -6.59 0.73 3.49
N ARG A 51 -7.65 1.02 2.74
CA ARG A 51 -8.82 1.76 3.28
C ARG A 51 -9.59 0.96 4.33
N ILE A 52 -9.65 -0.37 4.21
CA ILE A 52 -10.35 -1.25 5.15
C ILE A 52 -9.51 -1.47 6.42
N CYS A 53 -8.24 -1.83 6.25
CA CYS A 53 -7.35 -2.22 7.35
C CYS A 53 -6.74 -1.01 8.07
N SER A 54 -6.43 0.07 7.35
CA SER A 54 -5.60 1.17 7.82
C SER A 54 -6.15 2.52 7.34
N ARG A 55 -7.23 3.00 7.98
CA ARG A 55 -7.81 4.32 7.66
C ARG A 55 -6.77 5.42 7.88
N GLY A 56 -6.40 6.09 6.79
CA GLY A 56 -5.39 7.14 6.77
C GLY A 56 -4.11 6.78 6.03
N LEU A 57 -3.94 5.52 5.61
CA LEU A 57 -2.87 5.12 4.68
C LEU A 57 -3.28 5.50 3.25
N GLN A 58 -2.50 6.37 2.60
CA GLN A 58 -2.69 6.69 1.19
C GLN A 58 -1.93 5.67 0.33
N VAL A 59 -2.55 5.24 -0.76
CA VAL A 59 -1.92 4.35 -1.72
C VAL A 59 -1.72 5.11 -3.02
N LEU A 60 -0.47 5.29 -3.41
CA LEU A 60 -0.09 5.96 -4.65
C LEU A 60 0.59 4.97 -5.58
N SER A 61 0.30 5.10 -6.87
CA SER A 61 0.99 4.34 -7.90
C SER A 61 2.31 5.02 -8.30
N PHE A 62 3.29 4.23 -8.76
CA PHE A 62 4.51 4.80 -9.36
C PHE A 62 4.22 5.81 -10.49
N ASN A 63 3.11 5.64 -11.22
CA ASN A 63 2.70 6.55 -12.29
C ASN A 63 2.18 7.92 -11.79
N GLU A 64 1.79 8.03 -10.52
CA GLU A 64 1.34 9.29 -9.90
C GLU A 64 2.51 10.13 -9.35
N ILE A 65 3.75 9.64 -9.48
CA ILE A 65 4.95 10.28 -8.95
C ILE A 65 5.73 10.89 -10.12
N PRO A 66 6.01 12.21 -10.10
CA PRO A 66 6.84 12.83 -11.11
C PRO A 66 8.28 12.26 -11.04
N ASP A 67 8.94 12.08 -12.20
CA ASP A 67 10.29 11.49 -12.35
C ASP A 67 11.36 12.11 -11.44
N ASN A 68 11.11 13.31 -10.91
CA ASN A 68 12.03 14.06 -10.04
C ASN A 68 11.86 13.76 -8.53
N ARG A 69 11.14 12.70 -8.13
CA ARG A 69 11.00 12.29 -6.72
C ARG A 69 11.72 10.97 -6.45
N SER A 70 12.76 11.03 -5.61
CA SER A 70 13.40 9.86 -5.02
C SER A 70 12.45 9.18 -4.03
N VAL A 71 11.87 8.04 -4.41
CA VAL A 71 11.03 7.24 -3.52
C VAL A 71 11.91 6.26 -2.75
N SER A 72 11.99 6.44 -1.43
CA SER A 72 12.63 5.45 -0.56
C SER A 72 11.61 4.39 -0.18
N VAL A 73 11.86 3.14 -0.57
CA VAL A 73 11.01 2.01 -0.17
C VAL A 73 11.23 1.73 1.30
N VAL A 74 10.23 2.04 2.13
CA VAL A 74 10.30 1.87 3.60
C VAL A 74 10.11 0.41 4.03
N GLY A 75 9.72 -0.47 3.10
CA GLY A 75 9.58 -1.90 3.33
C GLY A 75 9.01 -2.64 2.12
N HIS A 76 9.30 -3.94 2.03
CA HIS A 76 8.72 -4.85 1.05
C HIS A 76 7.70 -5.75 1.75
N LEU A 77 6.45 -5.76 1.27
CA LEU A 77 5.45 -6.77 1.67
C LEU A 77 5.79 -8.08 0.94
N GLY A 78 6.68 -8.87 1.53
CA GLY A 78 7.07 -10.22 1.12
C GLY A 78 6.86 -11.18 2.27
#